data_AF-A0AAJ2AY39-F1
#
_entry.id   AF-A0AAJ2AY39-F1
#
_cell.length_a   1.000
_cell.length_b   1.000
_cell.length_c   1.000
_cell.angle_alpha   90.00
_cell.angle_beta   90.00
_cell.angle_gamma   90.00
#
_symmetry.space_group_name_H-M   'P 1'
#
loop_
_entity.id
_entity.type
_entity.pdbx_description
1 polymer ?
#
loop_
_entity_poly.entity_id
_entity_poly.type
_entity_poly.pdbx_seq_one_letter_code
_entity_poly.pdbx_strand_id
1 'polypeptide(L)'
;MAVVRTTETSSVCYINGKLAKTYVYVMPKTVLDSTTIIKENTTWTAEKSPYYVPSGVQVAANATLAIEAGAVVEGPRYMPCTGCVSTLVGTSPITNAGVIKIQGSQAQHVKLYSAGINNAQTGSVSIQYADLFETPLPYSSAGKVVLLDSRVERANVLFSTEAGAQSFNANGAPSVGRNGDIERNTFIDSAGFSFDASTTVKNNLFVSMAGPLTLSTGDLVYTPGTSPTEPAGYNWTPTNVTLNSFIFTSDNKNANRLAVTLYTTVGNCYSIGTSCSPYAFDMSNNYWGTVDNTVIMSRIADKNNNVNITGEIRFLPPLEAPDRTTPTVSTAAAAN
;
A
#
# COMPACT_ATOMS: atom_id res chain seq x y z
N MET A 1 34.03 1.55 -4.54
CA MET A 1 34.21 0.90 -3.22
C MET A 1 32.95 0.08 -3.00
N ALA A 2 33.05 -1.23 -2.80
CA ALA A 2 31.88 -2.07 -2.57
C ALA A 2 31.27 -1.71 -1.21
N VAL A 3 29.97 -1.46 -1.16
CA VAL A 3 29.26 -1.20 0.10
C VAL A 3 29.24 -2.49 0.91
N VAL A 4 29.78 -2.45 2.12
CA VAL A 4 29.76 -3.60 3.05
C VAL A 4 28.37 -3.71 3.67
N ARG A 5 27.89 -4.92 3.92
CA ARG A 5 26.54 -5.17 4.47
C ARG A 5 26.65 -5.67 5.89
N THR A 6 25.68 -5.33 6.73
CA THR A 6 25.68 -5.65 8.15
C THR A 6 24.25 -5.79 8.68
N THR A 7 24.06 -6.65 9.68
CA THR A 7 22.82 -6.76 10.46
C THR A 7 22.89 -5.96 11.77
N GLU A 8 24.03 -5.32 12.06
CA GLU A 8 24.20 -4.47 13.24
C GLU A 8 23.91 -3.01 12.88
N THR A 9 22.80 -2.47 13.39
CA THR A 9 22.41 -1.08 13.19
C THR A 9 23.51 -0.09 13.60
N SER A 10 24.18 -0.32 14.73
CA SER A 10 25.30 0.51 15.23
C SER A 10 26.51 0.59 14.29
N SER A 11 26.62 -0.34 13.34
CA SER A 11 27.79 -0.47 12.47
C SER A 11 27.62 0.23 11.12
N VAL A 12 26.46 0.81 10.82
CA VAL A 12 26.25 1.60 9.60
C VAL A 12 27.00 2.92 9.69
N CYS A 13 27.72 3.25 8.61
CA CYS A 13 28.58 4.41 8.58
C CYS A 13 28.73 5.00 7.18
N TYR A 14 29.08 6.29 7.16
CA TYR A 14 29.44 7.03 5.95
C TYR A 14 30.93 7.37 5.99
N ILE A 15 31.62 7.19 4.88
CA ILE A 15 33.01 7.63 4.68
C ILE A 15 32.99 8.65 3.55
N ASN A 16 33.42 9.90 3.85
CA ASN A 16 33.42 11.02 2.89
C ASN A 16 32.03 11.26 2.23
N GLY A 17 30.97 11.21 3.03
CA GLY A 17 29.58 11.39 2.57
C GLY A 17 29.01 10.24 1.75
N LYS A 18 29.77 9.15 1.55
CA LYS A 18 29.31 7.94 0.86
C LYS A 18 29.02 6.83 1.85
N LEU A 19 27.91 6.12 1.65
CA LEU A 19 27.55 4.98 2.49
C LEU A 19 28.63 3.88 2.37
N ALA A 20 29.30 3.57 3.47
CA ALA A 20 30.36 2.57 3.51
C ALA A 20 29.85 1.22 4.01
N LYS A 21 28.90 1.23 4.96
CA LYS A 21 28.19 0.05 5.45
C LYS A 21 26.68 0.27 5.37
N THR A 22 25.94 -0.65 4.76
CA THR A 22 24.48 -0.62 4.69
C THR A 22 23.87 -1.71 5.58
N TYR A 23 22.79 -1.37 6.26
CA TYR A 23 22.02 -2.33 7.04
C TYR A 23 21.18 -3.22 6.11
N VAL A 24 21.07 -4.50 6.48
CA VAL A 24 20.13 -5.50 5.93
C VAL A 24 19.51 -6.26 7.10
N TYR A 25 18.29 -6.77 6.97
CA TYR A 25 17.67 -7.56 8.04
C TYR A 25 18.31 -8.95 8.15
N VAL A 26 18.59 -9.55 6.99
CA VAL A 26 19.25 -10.84 6.88
C VAL A 26 20.44 -10.71 5.94
N MET A 27 21.58 -11.29 6.32
CA MET A 27 22.76 -11.29 5.47
C MET A 27 22.47 -12.00 4.14
N PRO A 28 22.67 -11.36 2.99
CA PRO A 28 22.30 -11.91 1.70
C PRO A 28 23.26 -13.01 1.26
N LYS A 29 22.70 -14.09 0.73
CA LYS A 29 23.43 -15.14 0.03
C LYS A 29 23.67 -14.78 -1.43
N THR A 30 22.70 -14.11 -2.06
CA THR A 30 22.78 -13.64 -3.44
C THR A 30 22.75 -12.13 -3.46
N VAL A 31 23.71 -11.51 -4.16
CA VAL A 31 23.79 -10.05 -4.30
C VAL A 31 23.72 -9.71 -5.78
N LEU A 32 22.75 -8.87 -6.16
CA LEU A 32 22.62 -8.38 -7.52
C LEU A 32 23.49 -7.13 -7.75
N ASP A 33 23.88 -6.91 -9.00
CA ASP A 33 24.50 -5.66 -9.43
C ASP A 33 23.43 -4.58 -9.69
N SER A 34 23.77 -3.32 -9.44
CA SER A 34 22.86 -2.18 -9.67
C SER A 34 22.51 -1.97 -11.14
N THR A 35 23.20 -2.64 -12.06
CA THR A 35 22.94 -2.60 -13.50
C THR A 35 22.24 -3.86 -14.02
N THR A 36 21.79 -4.76 -13.13
CA THR A 36 21.12 -6.00 -13.55
C THR A 36 19.81 -5.68 -14.26
N ILE A 37 19.66 -6.22 -15.47
CA ILE A 37 18.41 -6.20 -16.24
C ILE A 37 17.97 -7.65 -16.45
N ILE A 38 16.81 -7.99 -15.91
CA ILE A 38 16.15 -9.27 -16.09
C ILE A 38 15.45 -9.25 -17.46
N LYS A 39 16.09 -9.85 -18.46
CA LYS A 39 15.63 -9.86 -19.86
C LYS A 39 14.83 -11.10 -20.25
N GLU A 40 14.92 -12.15 -19.46
CA GLU A 40 14.21 -13.42 -19.65
C GLU A 40 13.55 -13.85 -18.35
N ASN A 41 12.63 -14.81 -18.44
CA ASN A 41 11.91 -15.32 -17.28
C ASN A 41 12.91 -15.85 -16.24
N THR A 42 12.83 -15.30 -15.04
CA THR A 42 13.78 -15.56 -13.96
C THR A 42 13.02 -15.88 -12.69
N THR A 43 13.51 -16.86 -11.93
CA THR A 43 12.95 -17.25 -10.65
C THR A 43 13.94 -17.01 -9.53
N TRP A 44 13.46 -16.37 -8.46
CA TRP A 44 14.16 -16.25 -7.19
C TRP A 44 13.56 -17.25 -6.19
N THR A 45 14.42 -18.12 -5.67
CA THR A 45 14.04 -19.29 -4.86
C THR A 45 14.58 -19.18 -3.43
N ALA A 46 13.99 -19.94 -2.50
CA ALA A 46 14.44 -19.96 -1.11
C ALA A 46 15.89 -20.44 -0.95
N GLU A 47 16.38 -21.35 -1.81
CA GLU A 47 17.73 -21.91 -1.68
C GLU A 47 18.84 -20.88 -1.93
N LYS A 48 18.56 -19.86 -2.75
CA LYS A 48 19.49 -18.78 -3.08
C LYS A 48 19.23 -17.52 -2.26
N SER A 49 18.21 -17.53 -1.42
CA SER A 49 17.83 -16.46 -0.51
C SER A 49 18.80 -16.32 0.68
N PRO A 50 18.95 -15.12 1.29
CA PRO A 50 18.36 -13.83 0.90
C PRO A 50 19.01 -13.20 -0.33
N TYR A 51 18.19 -12.50 -1.12
CA TYR A 51 18.61 -11.71 -2.26
C TYR A 51 18.77 -10.25 -1.85
N TYR A 52 19.94 -9.65 -2.07
CA TYR A 52 20.10 -8.20 -1.95
C TYR A 52 19.95 -7.53 -3.31
N VAL A 53 19.00 -6.61 -3.40
CA VAL A 53 18.61 -5.90 -4.61
C VAL A 53 18.96 -4.42 -4.46
N PRO A 54 20.09 -3.94 -5.02
CA PRO A 54 20.42 -2.52 -5.00
C PRO A 54 19.49 -1.72 -5.92
N SER A 55 19.45 -0.40 -5.72
CA SER A 55 18.74 0.51 -6.64
C SER A 55 19.30 0.39 -8.06
N GLY A 56 18.41 0.23 -9.04
CA GLY A 56 18.75 0.19 -10.47
C GLY A 56 18.48 -1.14 -11.16
N VAL A 57 18.05 -2.17 -10.43
CA VAL A 57 17.62 -3.45 -11.02
C VAL A 57 16.34 -3.25 -11.82
N GLN A 58 16.27 -3.85 -13.01
CA GLN A 58 15.13 -3.70 -13.92
C GLN A 58 14.57 -5.04 -14.36
N VAL A 59 13.25 -5.10 -14.55
CA VAL A 59 12.54 -6.20 -15.24
C VAL A 59 12.04 -5.69 -16.58
N ALA A 60 12.52 -6.28 -17.67
CA ALA A 60 12.16 -5.87 -19.02
C ALA A 60 10.70 -6.22 -19.38
N ALA A 61 10.10 -5.51 -20.35
CA ALA A 61 8.68 -5.60 -20.68
C ALA A 61 8.14 -7.00 -21.03
N ASN A 62 9.01 -7.87 -21.56
CA ASN A 62 8.65 -9.24 -21.95
C ASN A 62 9.22 -10.31 -21.00
N ALA A 63 9.74 -9.91 -19.84
CA ALA A 63 10.29 -10.81 -18.84
C ALA A 63 9.34 -10.94 -17.65
N THR A 64 9.32 -12.13 -17.05
CA THR A 64 8.68 -12.38 -15.76
C THR A 64 9.76 -12.61 -14.70
N LEU A 65 9.69 -11.87 -13.60
CA LEU A 65 10.38 -12.23 -12.36
C LEU A 65 9.38 -12.94 -11.43
N ALA A 66 9.61 -14.21 -11.15
CA ALA A 66 8.90 -14.98 -10.15
C ALA A 66 9.73 -15.03 -8.85
N ILE A 67 9.10 -14.74 -7.72
CA ILE A 67 9.69 -14.85 -6.38
C ILE A 67 8.86 -15.86 -5.61
N GLU A 68 9.45 -17.02 -5.34
CA GLU A 68 8.75 -18.19 -4.81
C GLU A 68 8.70 -18.20 -3.28
N ALA A 69 7.79 -19.02 -2.75
CA ALA A 69 7.57 -19.20 -1.33
C ALA A 69 8.87 -19.41 -0.53
N GLY A 70 8.95 -18.73 0.62
CA GLY A 70 10.12 -18.76 1.50
C GLY A 70 11.31 -17.91 1.03
N ALA A 71 11.29 -17.32 -0.17
CA ALA A 71 12.33 -16.37 -0.56
C ALA A 71 12.25 -15.06 0.25
N VAL A 72 13.42 -14.58 0.64
CA VAL A 72 13.67 -13.28 1.27
C VAL A 72 14.39 -12.36 0.30
N VAL A 73 13.89 -11.14 0.17
CA VAL A 73 14.45 -10.06 -0.66
C VAL A 73 14.71 -8.83 0.20
N GLU A 74 15.94 -8.35 0.15
CA GLU A 74 16.45 -7.19 0.88
C GLU A 74 16.71 -6.05 -0.11
N GLY A 75 16.09 -4.91 0.12
CA GLY A 75 16.41 -3.66 -0.56
C GLY A 75 17.36 -2.80 0.27
N PRO A 76 17.90 -1.71 -0.30
CA PRO A 76 18.61 -0.73 0.49
C PRO A 76 17.65 -0.13 1.53
N ARG A 77 18.16 0.08 2.73
CA ARG A 77 17.42 0.68 3.85
C ARG A 77 18.08 1.98 4.26
N TYR A 78 17.29 3.04 4.37
CA TYR A 78 17.71 4.24 5.09
C TYR A 78 17.53 3.97 6.58
N MET A 79 18.65 3.98 7.30
CA MET A 79 18.63 3.63 8.72
C MET A 79 17.93 4.69 9.57
N PRO A 80 17.12 4.31 10.56
CA PRO A 80 16.71 5.24 11.60
C PRO A 80 17.93 5.60 12.45
N CYS A 81 18.30 6.89 12.46
CA CYS A 81 19.26 7.45 13.40
C CYS A 81 18.54 7.94 14.67
N THR A 82 19.26 8.02 15.78
CA THR A 82 18.73 8.64 17.00
C THR A 82 18.47 10.13 16.76
N GLY A 83 17.23 10.57 16.94
CA GLY A 83 16.80 11.95 16.67
C GLY A 83 16.50 12.26 15.19
N CYS A 84 16.43 11.24 14.33
CA CYS A 84 15.98 11.42 12.95
C CYS A 84 14.50 11.85 12.92
N VAL A 85 14.21 12.91 12.16
CA VAL A 85 12.86 13.38 11.84
C VAL A 85 12.64 13.18 10.34
N SER A 86 11.47 12.69 9.95
CA SER A 86 11.05 12.56 8.55
C SER A 86 11.99 11.73 7.66
N THR A 87 12.52 10.61 8.17
CA THR A 87 13.38 9.71 7.38
C THR A 87 12.55 8.72 6.59
N LEU A 88 12.80 8.62 5.28
CA LEU A 88 12.09 7.68 4.41
C LEU A 88 12.33 6.24 4.86
N VAL A 89 11.24 5.49 5.04
CA VAL A 89 11.27 4.06 5.28
C VAL A 89 11.09 3.33 3.96
N GLY A 90 12.00 2.39 3.68
CA GLY A 90 11.95 1.63 2.45
C GLY A 90 12.59 2.31 1.24
N THR A 91 12.86 1.53 0.21
CA THR A 91 13.18 2.03 -1.13
C THR A 91 12.44 1.22 -2.18
N SER A 92 12.37 1.71 -3.42
CA SER A 92 11.88 0.93 -4.56
C SER A 92 13.03 0.62 -5.53
N PRO A 93 13.89 -0.36 -5.22
CA PRO A 93 15.11 -0.60 -5.99
C PRO A 93 14.85 -1.21 -7.38
N ILE A 94 13.67 -1.83 -7.57
CA ILE A 94 13.28 -2.52 -8.80
C ILE A 94 12.40 -1.61 -9.66
N THR A 95 12.78 -1.37 -10.91
CA THR A 95 11.90 -0.79 -11.93
C THR A 95 11.31 -1.90 -12.79
N ASN A 96 9.98 -2.01 -12.83
CA ASN A 96 9.29 -3.06 -13.55
C ASN A 96 8.61 -2.53 -14.83
N ALA A 97 9.05 -3.01 -16.00
CA ALA A 97 8.31 -2.83 -17.25
C ALA A 97 7.54 -4.09 -17.66
N GLY A 98 7.86 -5.26 -17.08
CA GLY A 98 7.27 -6.56 -17.39
C GLY A 98 6.34 -7.07 -16.28
N VAL A 99 6.51 -8.33 -15.88
CA VAL A 99 5.65 -8.98 -14.88
C VAL A 99 6.47 -9.36 -13.65
N ILE A 100 6.02 -8.97 -12.47
CA ILE A 100 6.55 -9.47 -11.20
C ILE A 100 5.47 -10.28 -10.49
N LYS A 101 5.79 -11.54 -10.16
CA LYS A 101 4.93 -12.43 -9.39
C LYS A 101 5.64 -12.80 -8.09
N ILE A 102 5.11 -12.33 -6.97
CA ILE A 102 5.55 -12.69 -5.63
C ILE A 102 4.51 -13.67 -5.08
N GLN A 103 4.89 -14.94 -4.98
CA GLN A 103 3.96 -16.04 -4.72
C GLN A 103 4.46 -16.89 -3.56
N GLY A 104 4.04 -16.50 -2.36
CA GLY A 104 4.20 -17.34 -1.18
C GLY A 104 3.12 -18.42 -1.07
N SER A 105 3.07 -19.04 0.10
CA SER A 105 1.99 -19.94 0.52
C SER A 105 1.64 -19.66 1.97
N GLN A 106 0.50 -20.15 2.46
CA GLN A 106 0.11 -20.02 3.87
C GLN A 106 1.18 -20.53 4.85
N ALA A 107 1.97 -21.53 4.46
CA ALA A 107 3.04 -22.09 5.30
C ALA A 107 4.35 -21.32 5.18
N GLN A 108 4.60 -20.67 4.03
CA GLN A 108 5.88 -20.06 3.69
C GLN A 108 5.66 -18.77 2.92
N HIS A 109 5.62 -17.66 3.65
CA HIS A 109 5.51 -16.34 3.05
C HIS A 109 6.80 -15.96 2.32
N VAL A 110 6.67 -15.17 1.24
CA VAL A 110 7.80 -14.39 0.70
C VAL A 110 8.04 -13.20 1.61
N LYS A 111 9.29 -12.85 1.89
CA LYS A 111 9.63 -11.70 2.74
C LYS A 111 10.29 -10.61 1.91
N LEU A 112 9.70 -9.43 1.91
CA LEU A 112 10.26 -8.23 1.29
C LEU A 112 10.62 -7.22 2.36
N TYR A 113 11.91 -6.98 2.52
CA TYR A 113 12.46 -6.03 3.46
C TYR A 113 13.00 -4.81 2.72
N SER A 114 12.35 -3.66 2.87
CA SER A 114 12.79 -2.40 2.23
C SER A 114 12.91 -2.49 0.70
N ALA A 115 12.23 -3.44 0.06
CA ALA A 115 12.39 -3.83 -1.34
C ALA A 115 11.11 -3.57 -2.15
N GLY A 116 10.78 -2.29 -2.31
CA GLY A 116 9.63 -1.84 -3.10
C GLY A 116 9.84 -2.02 -4.61
N ILE A 117 8.73 -1.89 -5.34
CA ILE A 117 8.70 -2.02 -6.79
C ILE A 117 8.16 -0.71 -7.38
N ASN A 118 8.92 -0.11 -8.29
CA ASN A 118 8.42 0.99 -9.11
C ASN A 118 7.88 0.41 -10.42
N ASN A 119 6.57 0.47 -10.61
CA ASN A 119 5.94 -0.12 -11.78
C ASN A 119 5.83 0.92 -12.90
N ALA A 120 6.57 0.70 -13.99
CA ALA A 120 6.45 1.50 -15.20
C ALA A 120 5.07 1.30 -15.85
N GLN A 121 4.75 2.13 -16.85
CA GLN A 121 3.40 2.21 -17.45
C GLN A 121 2.83 0.86 -17.95
N THR A 122 3.68 -0.08 -18.34
CA THR A 122 3.26 -1.40 -18.87
C THR A 122 3.40 -2.55 -17.88
N GLY A 123 4.04 -2.32 -16.73
CA GLY A 123 4.37 -3.40 -15.81
C GLY A 123 3.16 -3.86 -15.00
N SER A 124 3.18 -5.11 -14.53
CA SER A 124 2.18 -5.63 -13.59
C SER A 124 2.84 -6.31 -12.40
N VAL A 125 2.19 -6.21 -11.24
CA VAL A 125 2.70 -6.79 -9.99
C VAL A 125 1.57 -7.56 -9.31
N SER A 126 1.83 -8.83 -8.99
CA SER A 126 0.98 -9.65 -8.16
C SER A 126 1.76 -10.14 -6.94
N ILE A 127 1.19 -9.91 -5.77
CA ILE A 127 1.77 -10.25 -4.47
C ILE A 127 0.74 -11.08 -3.72
N GLN A 128 1.12 -12.30 -3.35
CA GLN A 128 0.27 -13.18 -2.59
C GLN A 128 1.07 -13.92 -1.52
N TYR A 129 0.50 -14.03 -0.30
CA TYR A 129 1.15 -14.65 0.86
C TYR A 129 2.57 -14.10 1.10
N ALA A 130 2.67 -12.78 1.29
CA ALA A 130 3.94 -12.12 1.51
C ALA A 130 3.95 -11.25 2.76
N ASP A 131 5.12 -11.13 3.38
CA ASP A 131 5.42 -10.18 4.45
C ASP A 131 6.22 -9.02 3.88
N LEU A 132 5.57 -7.87 3.74
CA LEU A 132 6.14 -6.63 3.28
C LEU A 132 6.44 -5.77 4.49
N PHE A 133 7.71 -5.62 4.82
CA PHE A 133 8.13 -4.84 5.97
C PHE A 133 9.04 -3.70 5.54
N GLU A 134 8.62 -2.48 5.89
CA GLU A 134 9.26 -1.26 5.41
C GLU A 134 9.36 -1.22 3.88
N THR A 135 8.48 -1.96 3.19
CA THR A 135 8.49 -2.11 1.74
C THR A 135 7.40 -1.24 1.15
N PRO A 136 7.76 -0.20 0.34
CA PRO A 136 6.76 0.61 -0.33
C PRO A 136 5.88 -0.26 -1.23
N LEU A 137 4.56 -0.03 -1.17
CA LEU A 137 3.62 -0.69 -2.06
C LEU A 137 3.95 -0.34 -3.52
N PRO A 138 3.74 -1.28 -4.46
CA PRO A 138 3.94 -1.01 -5.87
C PRO A 138 3.14 0.21 -6.32
N TYR A 139 3.82 1.21 -6.86
CA TYR A 139 3.17 2.39 -7.43
C TYR A 139 2.92 2.16 -8.92
N SER A 140 1.69 2.31 -9.39
CA SER A 140 1.40 2.40 -10.82
C SER A 140 0.20 3.30 -11.12
N SER A 141 0.28 4.05 -12.22
CA SER A 141 -0.86 4.75 -12.81
C SER A 141 -1.55 3.95 -13.92
N ALA A 142 -0.99 2.81 -14.33
CA ALA A 142 -1.44 2.09 -15.54
C ALA A 142 -1.46 0.55 -15.42
N GLY A 143 -0.68 -0.03 -14.51
CA GLY A 143 -0.63 -1.47 -14.27
C GLY A 143 -1.55 -1.92 -13.14
N LYS A 144 -2.20 -3.08 -13.31
CA LYS A 144 -2.96 -3.75 -12.26
C LYS A 144 -2.02 -4.18 -11.13
N VAL A 145 -2.40 -3.83 -9.90
CA VAL A 145 -1.79 -4.35 -8.67
C VAL A 145 -2.71 -5.39 -8.05
N VAL A 146 -2.19 -6.58 -7.80
CA VAL A 146 -2.86 -7.62 -7.01
C VAL A 146 -2.08 -7.79 -5.71
N LEU A 147 -2.75 -7.62 -4.58
CA LEU A 147 -2.19 -7.83 -3.25
C LEU A 147 -3.19 -8.65 -2.44
N LEU A 148 -2.84 -9.90 -2.17
CA LEU A 148 -3.73 -10.88 -1.56
C LEU A 148 -3.07 -11.57 -0.38
N ASP A 149 -3.82 -11.80 0.69
CA ASP A 149 -3.43 -12.70 1.78
C ASP A 149 -2.04 -12.35 2.39
N SER A 150 -1.68 -11.06 2.43
CA SER A 150 -0.33 -10.59 2.76
C SER A 150 -0.31 -9.67 3.98
N ARG A 151 0.84 -9.57 4.65
CA ARG A 151 1.09 -8.65 5.76
C ARG A 151 1.95 -7.49 5.28
N VAL A 152 1.50 -6.26 5.51
CA VAL A 152 2.16 -5.02 5.12
C VAL A 152 2.38 -4.19 6.38
N GLU A 153 3.63 -3.93 6.72
CA GLU A 153 4.00 -3.17 7.90
C GLU A 153 4.92 -2.01 7.51
N ARG A 154 4.56 -0.80 7.96
CA ARG A 154 5.33 0.43 7.70
C ARG A 154 5.61 0.68 6.22
N ALA A 155 4.64 0.41 5.36
CA ALA A 155 4.75 0.73 3.94
C ALA A 155 4.50 2.22 3.69
N ASN A 156 5.34 2.84 2.85
CA ASN A 156 5.21 4.23 2.40
C ASN A 156 5.12 5.26 3.54
N VAL A 157 5.93 5.09 4.60
CA VAL A 157 5.96 6.04 5.72
C VAL A 157 7.30 6.75 5.85
N LEU A 158 7.26 7.90 6.52
CA LEU A 158 8.41 8.55 7.11
C LEU A 158 8.47 8.18 8.60
N PHE A 159 9.63 7.75 9.05
CA PHE A 159 9.91 7.49 10.45
C PHE A 159 10.35 8.78 11.14
N SER A 160 9.81 9.03 12.33
CA SER A 160 10.26 10.12 13.21
C SER A 160 10.43 9.59 14.63
N THR A 161 11.51 10.04 15.30
CA THR A 161 11.69 9.82 16.74
C THR A 161 11.73 11.16 17.44
N GLU A 162 10.71 11.44 18.25
CA GLU A 162 10.62 12.66 19.06
C GLU A 162 10.45 12.29 20.53
N ALA A 163 11.31 12.84 21.40
CA ALA A 163 11.31 12.57 22.84
C ALA A 163 11.30 11.06 23.22
N GLY A 164 11.90 10.19 22.39
CA GLY A 164 11.93 8.74 22.60
C GLY A 164 10.70 7.98 22.12
N ALA A 165 9.66 8.68 21.64
CA ALA A 165 8.51 8.09 20.97
C ALA A 165 8.76 7.96 19.46
N GLN A 166 8.50 6.78 18.91
CA GLN A 166 8.51 6.52 17.47
C GLN A 166 7.13 6.80 16.89
N SER A 167 7.07 7.53 15.78
CA SER A 167 5.84 7.73 15.02
C SER A 167 6.11 7.57 13.53
N PHE A 168 5.05 7.21 12.81
CA PHE A 168 5.04 7.10 11.37
C PHE A 168 4.11 8.13 10.78
N ASN A 169 4.62 8.86 9.79
CA ASN A 169 3.83 9.79 8.98
C ASN A 169 3.72 9.24 7.58
N ALA A 170 2.56 9.36 6.94
CA ALA A 170 2.41 8.95 5.55
C ALA A 170 3.37 9.71 4.62
N ASN A 171 4.10 8.98 3.77
CA ASN A 171 4.91 9.53 2.69
C ASN A 171 4.13 9.45 1.37
N GLY A 172 3.13 10.34 1.24
CA GLY A 172 2.18 10.29 0.14
C GLY A 172 1.21 9.11 0.23
N ALA A 173 0.41 8.94 -0.82
CA ALA A 173 -0.51 7.82 -0.99
C ALA A 173 -0.16 7.11 -2.30
N PRO A 174 0.52 5.94 -2.27
CA PRO A 174 0.85 5.24 -3.50
C PRO A 174 -0.43 4.88 -4.26
N SER A 175 -0.42 5.04 -5.58
CA SER A 175 -1.53 4.65 -6.45
C SER A 175 -1.44 3.17 -6.81
N VAL A 176 -2.50 2.41 -6.49
CA VAL A 176 -2.59 0.97 -6.83
C VAL A 176 -3.11 0.71 -8.26
N GLY A 177 -3.27 1.77 -9.07
CA GLY A 177 -3.71 1.67 -10.47
C GLY A 177 -5.19 1.31 -10.60
N ARG A 178 -5.66 1.18 -11.85
CA ARG A 178 -7.03 0.75 -12.15
C ARG A 178 -7.18 -0.77 -12.01
N ASN A 179 -8.37 -1.24 -11.66
CA ASN A 179 -8.74 -2.65 -11.55
C ASN A 179 -7.83 -3.46 -10.61
N GLY A 180 -7.33 -2.83 -9.55
CA GLY A 180 -6.54 -3.50 -8.53
C GLY A 180 -7.40 -4.44 -7.68
N ASP A 181 -6.78 -5.50 -7.17
CA ASP A 181 -7.41 -6.43 -6.22
C ASP A 181 -6.59 -6.44 -4.93
N ILE A 182 -7.13 -5.80 -3.89
CA ILE A 182 -6.51 -5.70 -2.57
C ILE A 182 -7.40 -6.43 -1.57
N GLU A 183 -7.08 -7.68 -1.26
CA GLU A 183 -7.95 -8.49 -0.39
C GLU A 183 -7.22 -9.31 0.67
N ARG A 184 -7.86 -9.45 1.83
CA ARG A 184 -7.38 -10.31 2.94
C ARG A 184 -5.96 -9.98 3.38
N ASN A 185 -5.57 -8.72 3.30
CA ASN A 185 -4.27 -8.26 3.78
C ASN A 185 -4.37 -7.65 5.18
N THR A 186 -3.23 -7.62 5.87
CA THR A 186 -3.08 -6.91 7.15
C THR A 186 -2.13 -5.74 6.97
N PHE A 187 -2.60 -4.50 7.13
CA PHE A 187 -1.81 -3.28 7.10
C PHE A 187 -1.59 -2.77 8.52
N ILE A 188 -0.35 -2.57 8.93
CA ILE A 188 0.04 -2.11 10.27
C ILE A 188 0.97 -0.92 10.12
N ASP A 189 0.66 0.19 10.80
CA ASP A 189 1.50 1.41 10.82
C ASP A 189 1.93 1.90 9.43
N SER A 190 1.12 1.58 8.42
CA SER A 190 1.43 1.86 7.02
C SER A 190 0.67 3.11 6.58
N ALA A 191 1.19 3.82 5.59
CA ALA A 191 0.38 4.80 4.89
C ALA A 191 -0.76 4.08 4.16
N GLY A 192 -1.91 4.75 4.06
CA GLY A 192 -2.94 4.34 3.12
C GLY A 192 -2.47 4.51 1.68
N PHE A 193 -3.25 3.99 0.74
CA PHE A 193 -2.98 4.08 -0.69
C PHE A 193 -4.14 4.79 -1.39
N SER A 194 -3.84 5.34 -2.56
CA SER A 194 -4.86 5.92 -3.44
C SER A 194 -5.34 4.90 -4.46
N PHE A 195 -6.65 4.86 -4.71
CA PHE A 195 -7.29 3.92 -5.62
C PHE A 195 -8.48 4.58 -6.32
N ASP A 196 -8.93 4.00 -7.43
CA ASP A 196 -10.13 4.44 -8.13
C ASP A 196 -11.34 3.55 -7.84
N ALA A 197 -12.50 3.93 -8.37
CA ALA A 197 -13.74 3.18 -8.17
C ALA A 197 -13.73 1.75 -8.76
N SER A 198 -12.80 1.45 -9.68
CA SER A 198 -12.67 0.12 -10.28
C SER A 198 -11.89 -0.88 -9.41
N THR A 199 -11.19 -0.38 -8.38
CA THR A 199 -10.36 -1.20 -7.49
C THR A 199 -11.20 -1.88 -6.41
N THR A 200 -10.94 -3.17 -6.18
CA THR A 200 -11.51 -3.93 -5.07
C THR A 200 -10.61 -3.81 -3.84
N VAL A 201 -11.18 -3.34 -2.73
CA VAL A 201 -10.52 -3.30 -1.41
C VAL A 201 -11.42 -4.03 -0.43
N LYS A 202 -11.17 -5.31 -0.20
CA LYS A 202 -12.12 -6.17 0.51
C LYS A 202 -11.47 -7.05 1.57
N ASN A 203 -12.13 -7.21 2.71
CA ASN A 203 -11.67 -8.11 3.78
C ASN A 203 -10.24 -7.83 4.27
N ASN A 204 -9.76 -6.59 4.18
CA ASN A 204 -8.47 -6.21 4.72
C ASN A 204 -8.60 -5.77 6.18
N LEU A 205 -7.53 -5.94 6.94
CA LEU A 205 -7.37 -5.39 8.28
C LEU A 205 -6.41 -4.20 8.23
N PHE A 206 -6.85 -3.05 8.71
CA PHE A 206 -6.06 -1.82 8.82
C PHE A 206 -5.89 -1.46 10.29
N VAL A 207 -4.66 -1.47 10.80
CA VAL A 207 -4.32 -1.23 12.20
C VAL A 207 -3.41 -0.02 12.30
N SER A 208 -3.86 0.99 13.04
CA SER A 208 -3.03 2.15 13.38
C SER A 208 -2.40 2.84 12.17
N MET A 209 -3.15 2.94 11.06
CA MET A 209 -2.64 3.51 9.79
C MET A 209 -2.02 4.91 9.96
N ALA A 210 -0.88 5.12 9.32
CA ALA A 210 -0.16 6.40 9.29
C ALA A 210 -0.78 7.42 8.33
N GLY A 211 -1.66 6.98 7.42
CA GLY A 211 -2.39 7.82 6.47
C GLY A 211 -3.70 7.16 6.02
N PRO A 212 -4.68 7.92 5.52
CA PRO A 212 -5.96 7.37 5.09
C PRO A 212 -5.86 6.67 3.74
N LEU A 213 -6.75 5.71 3.51
CA LEU A 213 -7.12 5.28 2.17
C LEU A 213 -7.75 6.46 1.42
N THR A 214 -7.37 6.67 0.16
CA THR A 214 -7.81 7.84 -0.59
C THR A 214 -8.45 7.45 -1.92
N LEU A 215 -9.74 7.71 -2.09
CA LEU A 215 -10.35 7.56 -3.40
C LEU A 215 -9.89 8.71 -4.30
N SER A 216 -9.21 8.38 -5.40
CA SER A 216 -8.60 9.36 -6.31
C SER A 216 -9.53 9.77 -7.45
N THR A 217 -10.35 8.84 -7.96
CA THR A 217 -11.31 9.08 -9.04
C THR A 217 -12.56 8.23 -8.87
N GLY A 218 -13.73 8.87 -8.99
CA GLY A 218 -14.98 8.18 -9.29
C GLY A 218 -15.13 8.03 -10.80
N ASP A 219 -15.47 6.82 -11.28
CA ASP A 219 -15.79 6.61 -12.69
C ASP A 219 -17.29 6.85 -12.93
N LEU A 220 -17.64 7.47 -14.07
CA LEU A 220 -19.02 7.67 -14.51
C LEU A 220 -19.40 6.61 -15.54
N VAL A 221 -20.51 5.93 -15.29
CA VAL A 221 -21.18 5.07 -16.25
C VAL A 221 -22.22 5.91 -16.99
N TYR A 222 -22.00 6.07 -18.30
CA TYR A 222 -22.99 6.65 -19.20
C TYR A 222 -24.06 5.61 -19.54
N THR A 223 -25.32 5.94 -19.29
CA THR A 223 -26.48 5.16 -19.73
C THR A 223 -27.18 5.93 -20.85
N PRO A 224 -27.12 5.45 -22.11
CA PRO A 224 -27.81 6.10 -23.21
C PRO A 224 -29.32 6.18 -22.93
N GLY A 225 -29.93 7.30 -23.28
CA GLY A 225 -31.39 7.41 -23.29
C GLY A 225 -32.00 6.41 -24.27
N THR A 226 -33.09 5.75 -23.88
CA THR A 226 -33.73 4.73 -24.73
C THR A 226 -34.78 5.34 -25.69
N SER A 227 -35.06 6.64 -25.57
CA SER A 227 -36.09 7.37 -26.31
C SER A 227 -35.70 8.85 -26.45
N PRO A 228 -36.20 9.58 -27.46
CA PRO A 228 -36.08 11.04 -27.54
C PRO A 228 -36.57 11.80 -26.29
N THR A 229 -37.39 11.17 -25.46
CA THR A 229 -37.92 11.74 -24.20
C THR A 229 -37.21 11.26 -22.94
N GLU A 230 -36.31 10.28 -23.03
CA GLU A 230 -35.47 9.84 -21.91
C GLU A 230 -34.07 10.44 -22.07
N PRO A 231 -33.68 11.43 -21.25
CA PRO A 231 -32.31 11.95 -21.30
C PRO A 231 -31.33 10.85 -20.91
N ALA A 232 -30.15 10.89 -21.51
CA ALA A 232 -29.07 10.01 -21.09
C ALA A 232 -28.71 10.25 -19.61
N GLY A 233 -28.51 9.16 -18.88
CA GLY A 233 -28.15 9.17 -17.47
C GLY A 233 -26.64 9.06 -17.28
N TYR A 234 -26.14 9.66 -16.20
CA TYR A 234 -24.80 9.41 -15.69
C TYR A 234 -24.93 8.89 -14.27
N ASN A 235 -24.44 7.67 -14.04
CA ASN A 235 -24.40 7.06 -12.72
C ASN A 235 -22.95 6.82 -12.32
N TRP A 236 -22.64 7.01 -11.05
CA TRP A 236 -21.30 6.71 -10.55
C TRP A 236 -21.12 5.20 -10.43
N THR A 237 -19.95 4.69 -10.85
CA THR A 237 -19.58 3.29 -10.67
C THR A 237 -19.53 2.98 -9.18
N PRO A 238 -20.22 1.91 -8.72
CA PRO A 238 -20.12 1.46 -7.34
C PRO A 238 -18.67 1.13 -6.98
N THR A 239 -18.25 1.54 -5.80
CA THR A 239 -16.94 1.21 -5.25
C THR A 239 -16.98 -0.09 -4.47
N ASN A 240 -15.98 -0.96 -4.64
CA ASN A 240 -15.91 -2.24 -3.94
C ASN A 240 -15.01 -2.16 -2.69
N VAL A 241 -15.35 -1.27 -1.74
CA VAL A 241 -14.62 -1.11 -0.47
C VAL A 241 -15.46 -1.60 0.71
N THR A 242 -15.42 -2.90 0.97
CA THR A 242 -16.36 -3.55 1.90
C THR A 242 -15.72 -4.66 2.72
N LEU A 243 -16.34 -5.01 3.85
CA LEU A 243 -15.92 -6.07 4.77
C LEU A 243 -14.51 -5.89 5.36
N ASN A 244 -13.91 -4.71 5.21
CA ASN A 244 -12.64 -4.38 5.85
C ASN A 244 -12.84 -4.09 7.34
N SER A 245 -11.76 -4.18 8.10
CA SER A 245 -11.71 -3.82 9.52
C SER A 245 -10.71 -2.70 9.76
N PHE A 246 -11.16 -1.60 10.35
CA PHE A 246 -10.34 -0.46 10.75
C PHE A 246 -10.20 -0.45 12.27
N ILE A 247 -9.00 -0.71 12.77
CA ILE A 247 -8.70 -0.80 14.20
C ILE A 247 -7.82 0.39 14.61
N PHE A 248 -8.36 1.20 15.52
CA PHE A 248 -7.66 2.34 16.11
C PHE A 248 -7.24 1.97 17.53
N THR A 249 -5.95 1.73 17.74
CA THR A 249 -5.45 1.36 19.06
C THR A 249 -5.17 2.61 19.90
N SER A 250 -5.31 2.50 21.23
CA SER A 250 -5.06 3.62 22.16
C SER A 250 -3.58 3.99 22.26
N ASP A 251 -2.69 3.05 21.94
CA ASP A 251 -1.24 3.23 21.88
C ASP A 251 -0.75 3.72 20.50
N ASN A 252 -1.65 3.95 19.54
CA ASN A 252 -1.29 4.42 18.20
C ASN A 252 -0.58 5.78 18.27
N LYS A 253 0.73 5.77 17.94
CA LYS A 253 1.62 6.93 17.94
C LYS A 253 1.55 7.77 16.65
N ASN A 254 0.83 7.31 15.63
CA ASN A 254 0.69 8.02 14.36
C ASN A 254 -0.31 9.17 14.53
N ALA A 255 0.08 10.39 14.16
CA ALA A 255 -0.75 11.58 14.36
C ALA A 255 -2.05 11.55 13.53
N ASN A 256 -2.02 10.88 12.38
CA ASN A 256 -3.21 10.68 11.57
C ASN A 256 -4.23 9.79 12.29
N ARG A 257 -5.47 10.25 12.29
CA ARG A 257 -6.62 9.56 12.87
C ARG A 257 -7.70 9.25 11.83
N LEU A 258 -7.49 9.61 10.57
CA LEU A 258 -8.40 9.33 9.46
C LEU A 258 -8.11 7.93 8.88
N ALA A 259 -9.16 7.15 8.68
CA ALA A 259 -9.11 5.90 7.92
C ALA A 259 -9.30 6.13 6.42
N VAL A 260 -10.24 7.00 6.02
CA VAL A 260 -10.57 7.22 4.61
C VAL A 260 -10.82 8.70 4.29
N THR A 261 -10.44 9.11 3.08
CA THR A 261 -10.75 10.41 2.48
C THR A 261 -10.98 10.28 0.96
N LEU A 262 -11.41 11.36 0.32
CA LEU A 262 -11.43 11.49 -1.15
C LEU A 262 -10.52 12.63 -1.62
N TYR A 263 -10.07 12.58 -2.87
CA TYR A 263 -9.50 13.77 -3.53
C TYR A 263 -10.58 14.83 -3.79
N THR A 264 -10.16 16.10 -3.78
CA THR A 264 -11.05 17.27 -3.93
C THR A 264 -11.79 17.31 -5.27
N THR A 265 -11.28 16.61 -6.28
CA THR A 265 -11.89 16.48 -7.61
C THR A 265 -12.97 15.40 -7.67
N VAL A 266 -13.06 14.51 -6.68
CA VAL A 266 -14.01 13.40 -6.68
C VAL A 266 -15.42 13.90 -6.40
N GLY A 267 -16.34 13.61 -7.32
CA GLY A 267 -17.72 14.07 -7.26
C GLY A 267 -17.94 15.49 -7.77
N ASN A 268 -16.92 16.11 -8.36
CA ASN A 268 -17.09 17.38 -9.05
C ASN A 268 -17.72 17.14 -10.42
N CYS A 269 -18.86 17.78 -10.68
CA CYS A 269 -19.58 17.64 -11.94
C CYS A 269 -19.29 18.85 -12.83
N TYR A 270 -18.40 18.65 -13.79
CA TYR A 270 -17.91 19.70 -14.67
C TYR A 270 -18.78 19.97 -15.91
N SER A 271 -19.92 19.29 -16.06
CA SER A 271 -20.75 19.43 -17.26
C SER A 271 -21.74 20.59 -17.11
N ILE A 272 -21.54 21.65 -17.90
CA ILE A 272 -22.47 22.77 -18.03
C ILE A 272 -23.82 22.23 -18.54
N GLY A 273 -24.88 22.37 -17.73
CA GLY A 273 -26.26 22.06 -18.13
C GLY A 273 -26.82 20.70 -17.71
N THR A 274 -26.08 19.86 -16.98
CA THR A 274 -26.63 18.61 -16.39
C THR A 274 -26.55 18.61 -14.86
N SER A 275 -27.68 18.29 -14.22
CA SER A 275 -27.70 17.94 -12.79
C SER A 275 -27.15 16.52 -12.62
N CYS A 276 -25.90 16.39 -12.17
CA CYS A 276 -25.42 15.09 -11.71
C CYS A 276 -25.90 14.83 -10.28
N SER A 277 -26.05 13.57 -9.90
CA SER A 277 -26.21 13.22 -8.49
C SER A 277 -24.88 13.45 -7.75
N PRO A 278 -24.91 13.98 -6.51
CA PRO A 278 -23.72 14.04 -5.66
C PRO A 278 -23.06 12.67 -5.57
N TYR A 279 -21.74 12.61 -5.76
CA TYR A 279 -21.00 11.37 -5.62
C TYR A 279 -21.06 10.87 -4.17
N ALA A 280 -21.42 9.62 -4.01
CA ALA A 280 -21.38 8.93 -2.73
C ALA A 280 -20.46 7.71 -2.85
N PHE A 281 -19.37 7.74 -2.08
CA PHE A 281 -18.48 6.61 -1.90
C PHE A 281 -19.07 5.67 -0.85
N ASP A 282 -19.42 4.45 -1.25
CA ASP A 282 -19.99 3.45 -0.34
C ASP A 282 -18.88 2.67 0.39
N MET A 283 -18.90 2.81 1.70
CA MET A 283 -18.10 2.11 2.71
C MET A 283 -18.98 1.43 3.76
N SER A 284 -20.24 1.15 3.43
CA SER A 284 -21.09 0.31 4.25
C SER A 284 -20.51 -1.10 4.41
N ASN A 285 -20.95 -1.80 5.46
CA ASN A 285 -20.49 -3.15 5.76
C ASN A 285 -18.98 -3.25 5.98
N ASN A 286 -18.35 -2.21 6.54
CA ASN A 286 -17.01 -2.31 7.12
C ASN A 286 -17.12 -2.29 8.65
N TYR A 287 -16.17 -2.93 9.33
CA TYR A 287 -16.02 -2.86 10.79
C TYR A 287 -15.07 -1.72 11.16
N TRP A 288 -15.45 -0.88 12.11
CA TRP A 288 -14.69 0.33 12.48
C TRP A 288 -14.08 0.26 13.89
N GLY A 289 -14.06 -0.93 14.50
CA GLY A 289 -13.73 -1.09 15.92
C GLY A 289 -14.85 -0.65 16.87
N THR A 290 -15.94 -0.11 16.34
CA THR A 290 -17.10 0.43 17.07
C THR A 290 -18.31 0.54 16.12
N VAL A 291 -19.50 0.67 16.70
CA VAL A 291 -20.75 1.03 16.00
C VAL A 291 -21.22 2.45 16.32
N ASP A 292 -20.44 3.21 17.10
CA ASP A 292 -20.74 4.61 17.39
C ASP A 292 -20.47 5.49 16.17
N ASN A 293 -21.55 5.98 15.55
CA ASN A 293 -21.49 6.84 14.35
C ASN A 293 -20.65 8.10 14.56
N THR A 294 -20.63 8.69 15.75
CA THR A 294 -19.83 9.90 16.04
C THR A 294 -18.34 9.58 15.98
N VAL A 295 -17.96 8.43 16.56
CA VAL A 295 -16.58 7.96 16.50
C VAL A 295 -16.21 7.62 15.06
N ILE A 296 -17.06 6.92 14.30
CA ILE A 296 -16.79 6.57 12.90
C ILE A 296 -16.64 7.83 12.04
N MET A 297 -17.54 8.81 12.16
CA MET A 297 -17.46 10.08 11.41
C MET A 297 -16.17 10.84 11.69
N SER A 298 -15.60 10.76 12.90
CA SER A 298 -14.30 11.37 13.23
C SER A 298 -13.11 10.74 12.50
N ARG A 299 -13.30 9.56 11.87
CA ARG A 299 -12.28 8.81 11.12
C ARG A 299 -12.41 8.98 9.61
N ILE A 300 -13.39 9.76 9.14
CA ILE A 300 -13.69 9.96 7.73
C ILE A 300 -13.48 11.43 7.40
N ALA A 301 -12.91 11.74 6.25
CA ALA A 301 -12.89 13.10 5.70
C ALA A 301 -13.68 13.16 4.38
N ASP A 302 -14.78 13.91 4.38
CA ASP A 302 -15.70 14.05 3.24
C ASP A 302 -16.32 15.45 3.19
N LYS A 303 -17.31 15.68 2.30
CA LYS A 303 -18.00 16.98 2.17
C LYS A 303 -18.63 17.51 3.46
N ASN A 304 -18.95 16.63 4.42
CA ASN A 304 -19.68 17.01 5.63
C ASN A 304 -18.74 17.62 6.69
N ASN A 305 -17.44 17.35 6.61
CA ASN A 305 -16.45 17.85 7.56
C ASN A 305 -15.21 18.49 6.91
N ASN A 306 -15.14 18.53 5.57
CA ASN A 306 -14.10 19.22 4.81
C ASN A 306 -14.70 19.95 3.60
N VAL A 307 -14.68 21.29 3.66
CA VAL A 307 -15.25 22.18 2.63
C VAL A 307 -14.58 22.06 1.26
N ASN A 308 -13.39 21.45 1.17
CA ASN A 308 -12.67 21.26 -0.08
C ASN A 308 -13.04 19.94 -0.79
N ILE A 309 -13.88 19.10 -0.18
CA ILE A 309 -14.29 17.81 -0.72
C ILE A 309 -15.75 17.90 -1.16
N THR A 310 -16.04 17.44 -2.38
CA THR A 310 -17.40 17.44 -2.94
C THR A 310 -18.15 16.12 -2.73
N GLY A 311 -17.41 15.00 -2.62
CA GLY A 311 -17.97 13.67 -2.41
C GLY A 311 -18.43 13.42 -0.96
N GLU A 312 -19.44 12.57 -0.81
CA GLU A 312 -19.91 12.02 0.47
C GLU A 312 -19.34 10.63 0.68
N ILE A 313 -19.04 10.25 1.93
CA ILE A 313 -18.74 8.86 2.28
C ILE A 313 -19.89 8.28 3.11
N ARG A 314 -20.48 7.19 2.62
CA ARG A 314 -21.54 6.46 3.32
C ARG A 314 -20.94 5.26 4.03
N PHE A 315 -21.10 5.17 5.33
CA PHE A 315 -20.55 4.07 6.13
C PHE A 315 -21.62 3.21 6.82
N LEU A 316 -22.90 3.56 6.67
CA LEU A 316 -24.01 2.84 7.31
C LEU A 316 -24.57 1.73 6.40
N PRO A 317 -24.92 0.56 6.96
CA PRO A 317 -24.67 0.15 8.34
C PRO A 317 -23.18 -0.24 8.55
N PRO A 318 -22.59 0.07 9.72
CA PRO A 318 -21.32 -0.51 10.11
C PRO A 318 -21.52 -1.96 10.56
N LEU A 319 -20.49 -2.80 10.43
CA LEU A 319 -20.51 -4.13 11.02
C LEU A 319 -20.36 -4.04 12.55
N GLU A 320 -21.00 -4.96 13.28
CA GLU A 320 -20.83 -5.07 14.75
C GLU A 320 -19.52 -5.77 15.14
N ALA A 321 -18.98 -6.61 14.24
CA ALA A 321 -17.75 -7.35 14.40
C ALA A 321 -17.01 -7.47 13.06
N PRO A 322 -15.69 -7.75 13.05
CA PRO A 322 -14.97 -8.08 11.82
C PRO A 322 -15.65 -9.19 11.03
N ASP A 323 -15.64 -9.10 9.69
CA ASP A 323 -16.02 -10.22 8.84
C ASP A 323 -15.09 -11.43 9.09
N ARG A 324 -15.64 -12.65 9.06
CA ARG A 324 -14.93 -13.89 9.37
C ARG A 324 -13.71 -14.17 8.47
N THR A 325 -13.67 -13.58 7.28
CA THR A 325 -12.58 -13.77 6.31
C THR A 325 -11.53 -12.66 6.39
N THR A 326 -11.77 -11.63 7.20
CA THR A 326 -10.80 -10.58 7.46
C THR A 326 -9.69 -11.14 8.36
N PRO A 327 -8.40 -10.93 8.02
CA PRO A 327 -7.29 -11.38 8.84
C PRO A 327 -7.36 -10.84 10.27
N THR A 328 -6.67 -11.53 11.18
CA THR A 328 -6.47 -11.07 12.56
C THR A 328 -5.00 -10.82 12.81
N VAL A 329 -4.68 -9.87 13.67
CA VAL A 329 -3.30 -9.72 14.14
C VAL A 329 -3.02 -10.88 15.10
N SER A 330 -2.22 -11.86 14.66
CA SER A 330 -1.59 -12.76 15.62
C SER A 330 -0.66 -11.93 16.51
N THR A 331 -0.84 -12.01 17.83
CA THR A 331 0.03 -11.34 18.82
C THR A 331 1.46 -11.91 18.87
N ALA A 332 1.85 -12.76 17.91
CA ALA A 332 3.14 -13.43 17.87
C ALA A 332 3.85 -13.18 16.53
N ALA A 333 4.58 -12.07 16.43
CA ALA A 333 5.83 -11.91 15.66
C ALA A 333 6.31 -10.45 15.71
N ALA A 334 6.67 -9.98 16.90
CA ALA A 334 7.60 -8.86 17.04
C ALA A 334 8.80 -9.39 17.83
N ALA A 335 10.00 -9.06 17.36
CA ALA A 335 11.32 -9.52 17.83
C ALA A 335 11.81 -10.87 17.30
N ASN A 336 12.54 -10.81 16.18
CA ASN A 336 13.98 -11.07 16.18
C ASN A 336 14.66 -10.01 15.32
#